data_AF-W6Y178-F1
#
_entry.id   AF-W6Y178-F1
#
_cell.length_a   1.000
_cell.length_b   1.000
_cell.length_c   1.000
_cell.angle_alpha   90.00
_cell.angle_beta   90.00
_cell.angle_gamma   90.00
#
_symmetry.space_group_name_H-M   'P 1'
#
loop_
_entity.id
_entity.type
_entity.pdbx_description
1 polymer ?
#
loop_
_entity_poly.entity_id
_entity_poly.type
_entity_poly.pdbx_seq_one_letter_code
_entity_poly.pdbx_strand_id
1 'polypeptide(L)'
;MASGRCNNCAGCTLARQRAERQAAKRRKILNLKCNCDSDIGPEACPIVAKCKEPLAWSISPSEVKDQSNSSLYSLIPAEIRDLIFTFALKDTTSYPIDREPATPNDPGIRRDRYFHRGGGRKAFFYPSDIAFNLLLTCKAVYLETYEKPLRVNSFVITELSEPLKRHLLLPWQFAQITRLDIKLPQMALENGGLRNTFKEWEAQARHENCYVVPRQALILQDLDGRKAGEYPISFDNVLIPAVTKTPDRRPQSINDVLDRAPVPSIRAQPCSSHSRVCLAGKITHLTLRLTAQDWWTWTDDPASTDPHQNLRLDPTFGAPFRSRGSTDEMKLLASDRTAGQPPSLSAECWGTHVTSFLPDLQVLELVLETFKEKIDQLDTVVECARTWAFDVGKETLIWDGESVEKSYTREMAGLRLPRNAPWHDRSRDLEVMVVRFVRDRK
;
A
#
# COMPACT_ATOMS: atom_id res chain seq x y z
N MET A 1 -10.11 34.39 -34.39
CA MET A 1 -10.06 34.62 -32.92
C MET A 1 -8.74 34.05 -32.42
N ALA A 2 -7.88 34.90 -31.87
CA ALA A 2 -6.48 34.60 -31.56
C ALA A 2 -6.33 33.76 -30.28
N SER A 3 -5.62 32.61 -30.38
CA SER A 3 -5.19 31.81 -29.23
C SER A 3 -3.86 32.35 -28.69
N GLY A 4 -3.94 33.36 -27.82
CA GLY A 4 -2.79 33.88 -27.09
C GLY A 4 -2.24 32.83 -26.12
N ARG A 5 -1.11 32.20 -26.46
CA ARG A 5 -0.37 31.32 -25.53
C ARG A 5 0.21 32.15 -24.40
N CYS A 6 -0.31 31.99 -23.19
CA CYS A 6 0.17 32.63 -21.97
C CYS A 6 1.50 32.00 -21.52
N ASN A 7 2.61 32.39 -22.14
CA ASN A 7 3.94 31.84 -21.86
C ASN A 7 4.64 32.48 -20.65
N ASN A 8 4.05 33.50 -20.01
CA ASN A 8 4.73 34.36 -19.03
C ASN A 8 4.01 34.50 -17.67
N CYS A 9 3.10 33.59 -17.30
CA CYS A 9 2.54 33.64 -15.94
C CYS A 9 3.49 33.00 -14.92
N ALA A 10 3.54 33.55 -13.70
CA ALA A 10 4.43 33.07 -12.63
C ALA A 10 4.25 31.57 -12.31
N GLY A 11 3.05 31.02 -12.51
CA GLY A 11 2.76 29.59 -12.36
C GLY A 11 3.48 28.70 -13.38
N CYS A 12 3.56 29.13 -14.66
CA CYS A 12 4.29 28.42 -15.71
C CYS A 12 5.80 28.42 -15.44
N THR A 13 6.35 29.52 -14.91
CA THR A 13 7.77 29.62 -14.57
C THR A 13 8.15 28.68 -13.42
N LEU A 14 7.32 28.58 -12.38
CA LEU A 14 7.51 27.64 -11.26
C LEU A 14 7.40 26.17 -11.71
N ALA A 15 6.44 25.84 -12.56
CA ALA A 15 6.29 24.50 -13.11
C ALA A 15 7.51 24.11 -13.97
N ARG A 16 8.00 25.04 -14.81
CA ARG A 16 9.20 24.85 -15.65
C ARG A 16 10.47 24.70 -14.82
N GLN A 17 10.67 25.53 -13.80
CA GLN A 17 11.80 25.40 -12.88
C GLN A 17 11.77 24.09 -12.08
N ARG A 18 10.58 23.62 -11.66
CA ARG A 18 10.42 22.29 -11.05
C ARG A 18 10.76 21.17 -12.02
N ALA A 19 10.29 21.26 -13.27
CA ALA A 19 10.60 20.30 -14.32
C ALA A 19 12.10 20.29 -14.66
N GLU A 20 12.75 21.45 -14.77
CA GLU A 20 14.18 21.58 -15.03
C GLU A 20 15.04 21.08 -13.85
N ARG A 21 14.65 21.36 -12.60
CA ARG A 21 15.31 20.79 -11.41
C ARG A 21 15.14 19.27 -11.34
N GLN A 22 13.95 18.75 -11.66
CA GLN A 22 13.72 17.31 -11.75
C GLN A 22 14.53 16.68 -12.88
N ALA A 23 14.61 17.32 -14.05
CA ALA A 23 15.41 16.87 -15.19
C ALA A 23 16.91 16.89 -14.87
N ALA A 24 17.42 17.93 -14.20
CA ALA A 24 18.81 18.02 -13.75
C ALA A 24 19.12 16.95 -12.69
N LYS A 25 18.20 16.70 -11.74
CA LYS A 25 18.33 15.61 -10.76
C LYS A 25 18.32 14.24 -11.44
N ARG A 26 17.46 14.03 -12.45
CA ARG A 26 17.42 12.82 -13.29
C ARG A 26 18.72 12.61 -14.08
N ARG A 27 19.27 13.66 -14.69
CA ARG A 27 20.57 13.62 -15.39
C ARG A 27 21.72 13.29 -14.44
N LYS A 28 21.72 13.83 -13.22
CA LYS A 28 22.74 13.51 -12.21
C LYS A 28 22.65 12.05 -11.73
N ILE A 29 21.45 11.47 -11.69
CA ILE A 29 21.25 10.05 -11.36
C ILE A 29 21.68 9.14 -12.52
N LEU A 30 21.36 9.50 -13.77
CA LEU A 30 21.76 8.74 -14.95
C LEU A 30 23.28 8.77 -15.22
N ASN A 31 23.96 9.84 -14.79
CA ASN A 31 25.41 9.97 -14.89
C ASN A 31 26.18 9.49 -13.64
N LEU A 32 25.53 8.78 -12.70
CA LEU A 32 26.26 8.01 -11.68
C LEU A 32 26.93 6.82 -12.38
N LYS A 33 28.06 7.07 -13.04
CA LYS A 33 29.02 6.01 -13.32
C LYS A 33 29.40 5.42 -11.97
N CYS A 34 29.07 4.14 -11.78
CA CYS A 34 29.55 3.42 -10.62
C CYS A 34 31.08 3.43 -10.66
N ASN A 35 31.70 4.13 -9.71
CA ASN A 35 33.15 4.12 -9.55
C ASN A 35 33.56 2.94 -8.65
N CYS A 36 32.95 1.78 -8.91
CA CYS A 36 33.20 0.54 -8.17
C CYS A 36 34.65 0.05 -8.34
N ASP A 37 35.36 0.57 -9.34
CA ASP A 37 36.79 0.33 -9.57
C ASP A 37 37.71 1.29 -8.79
N SER A 38 37.17 2.25 -8.01
CA SER A 38 37.97 3.17 -7.20
C SER A 38 38.16 2.66 -5.76
N ASP A 39 39.31 2.94 -5.14
CA ASP A 39 39.72 2.53 -3.77
C ASP A 39 38.76 2.89 -2.62
N ILE A 40 37.62 3.51 -2.94
CA ILE A 40 36.55 3.78 -1.99
C ILE A 40 35.78 2.47 -1.84
N GLY A 41 35.94 1.81 -0.69
CA GLY A 41 35.40 0.48 -0.42
C GLY A 41 33.94 0.27 -0.85
N PRO A 42 33.52 -0.99 -1.10
CA PRO A 42 32.26 -1.34 -1.76
C PRO A 42 30.99 -0.75 -1.13
N GLU A 43 31.06 -0.34 0.14
CA GLU A 43 29.96 0.28 0.88
C GLU A 43 29.60 1.71 0.41
N ALA A 44 30.50 2.41 -0.29
CA ALA A 44 30.24 3.77 -0.76
C ALA A 44 29.44 3.83 -2.06
N CYS A 45 29.26 2.71 -2.76
CA CYS A 45 28.50 2.68 -4.01
C CYS A 45 26.98 2.71 -3.73
N PRO A 46 26.23 3.73 -4.22
CA PRO A 46 24.78 3.81 -4.02
C PRO A 46 24.00 2.64 -4.61
N ILE A 47 24.55 1.99 -5.65
CA ILE A 47 23.95 0.80 -6.28
C ILE A 47 24.08 -0.41 -5.35
N VAL A 48 25.27 -0.63 -4.78
CA VAL A 48 25.52 -1.73 -3.82
C VAL A 48 24.64 -1.56 -2.58
N ALA A 49 24.50 -0.33 -2.07
CA ALA A 49 23.60 -0.05 -0.96
C ALA A 49 22.14 -0.42 -1.25
N LYS A 50 21.69 -0.26 -2.51
CA LYS A 50 20.35 -0.66 -2.97
C LYS A 50 20.22 -2.14 -3.29
N CYS A 51 21.32 -2.83 -3.53
CA CYS A 51 21.35 -4.28 -3.78
C CYS A 51 21.68 -5.09 -2.52
N LYS A 52 21.56 -4.50 -1.33
CA LYS A 52 21.82 -5.21 -0.06
C LYS A 52 20.85 -6.37 0.11
N GLU A 53 21.41 -7.55 0.32
CA GLU A 53 20.69 -8.81 0.46
C GLU A 53 20.38 -9.10 1.94
N PRO A 54 19.31 -9.86 2.24
CA PRO A 54 19.12 -10.40 3.58
C PRO A 54 20.19 -11.46 3.89
N LEU A 55 20.57 -11.55 5.16
CA LEU A 55 21.53 -12.57 5.63
C LEU A 55 21.09 -13.99 5.24
N ALA A 56 19.79 -14.23 5.16
CA ALA A 56 19.19 -15.53 4.88
C ALA A 56 19.74 -16.15 3.59
N TRP A 57 20.03 -15.34 2.58
CA TRP A 57 20.48 -15.85 1.29
C TRP A 57 21.95 -16.27 1.30
N SER A 58 22.73 -15.86 2.30
CA SER A 58 24.14 -16.20 2.43
C SER A 58 24.40 -17.36 3.40
N ILE A 59 23.39 -17.79 4.16
CA ILE A 59 23.49 -18.93 5.06
C ILE A 59 23.40 -20.22 4.25
N SER A 60 24.45 -21.04 4.28
CA SER A 60 24.44 -22.35 3.65
C SER A 60 23.59 -23.36 4.45
N PRO A 61 22.93 -24.34 3.82
CA PRO A 61 22.17 -25.36 4.55
C PRO A 61 23.01 -26.14 5.58
N SER A 62 24.30 -26.37 5.28
CA SER A 62 25.24 -27.06 6.17
C SER A 62 25.59 -26.27 7.43
N GLU A 63 25.41 -24.95 7.42
CA GLU A 63 25.59 -24.10 8.61
C GLU A 63 24.41 -24.14 9.58
N VAL A 64 23.27 -24.68 9.16
CA VAL A 64 22.09 -24.83 10.00
C VAL A 64 22.26 -26.08 10.84
N LYS A 65 22.44 -25.91 12.15
CA LYS A 65 22.49 -27.04 13.08
C LYS A 65 21.18 -27.83 13.02
N ASP A 66 21.29 -29.16 13.02
CA ASP A 66 20.13 -30.04 13.12
C ASP A 66 19.26 -29.65 14.34
N GLN A 67 17.97 -29.51 14.10
CA GLN A 67 16.96 -29.13 15.09
C GLN A 67 16.13 -30.33 15.56
N SER A 68 16.58 -31.56 15.31
CA SER A 68 15.92 -32.80 15.76
C SER A 68 15.66 -32.86 17.28
N ASN A 69 16.47 -32.18 18.09
CA ASN A 69 16.26 -32.08 19.54
C ASN A 69 15.29 -30.95 19.97
N SER A 70 14.86 -30.10 19.05
CA SER A 70 13.89 -29.04 19.33
C SER A 70 12.48 -29.54 19.06
N SER A 71 11.60 -29.54 20.08
CA SER A 71 10.19 -29.91 19.90
C SER A 71 9.49 -29.10 18.82
N LEU A 72 9.93 -27.85 18.59
CA LEU A 72 9.40 -27.01 17.52
C LEU A 72 9.66 -27.62 16.13
N TYR A 73 10.79 -28.30 15.92
CA TYR A 73 11.15 -28.89 14.62
C TYR A 73 10.93 -30.41 14.55
N SER A 74 10.91 -31.10 15.69
CA SER A 74 10.73 -32.55 15.74
C SER A 74 9.28 -33.00 15.90
N LEU A 75 8.44 -32.21 16.58
CA LEU A 75 7.03 -32.55 16.82
C LEU A 75 6.05 -31.74 15.97
N ILE A 76 6.38 -30.47 15.68
CA ILE A 76 5.47 -29.55 15.01
C ILE A 76 5.76 -29.54 13.50
N PRO A 77 4.80 -29.92 12.63
CA PRO A 77 4.95 -29.85 11.18
C PRO A 77 5.21 -28.43 10.67
N ALA A 78 5.82 -28.32 9.50
CA ALA A 78 6.18 -27.03 8.91
C ALA A 78 4.98 -26.10 8.72
N GLU A 79 3.81 -26.66 8.40
CA GLU A 79 2.56 -25.94 8.21
C GLU A 79 2.09 -25.28 9.53
N ILE A 80 2.20 -26.01 10.64
CA ILE A 80 1.82 -25.48 11.95
C ILE A 80 2.86 -24.46 12.43
N ARG A 81 4.15 -24.69 12.16
CA ARG A 81 5.19 -23.67 12.41
C ARG A 81 4.91 -22.40 11.61
N ASP A 82 4.51 -22.54 10.35
CA ASP A 82 4.17 -21.40 9.50
C ASP A 82 3.06 -20.55 10.11
N LEU A 83 2.00 -21.19 10.64
CA LEU A 83 0.92 -20.51 11.36
C LEU A 83 1.40 -19.81 12.63
N ILE A 84 2.21 -20.49 13.46
CA ILE A 84 2.79 -19.91 14.68
C ILE A 84 3.63 -18.68 14.34
N PHE A 85 4.51 -18.79 13.35
CA PHE A 85 5.37 -17.69 12.92
C PHE A 85 4.58 -16.55 12.29
N THR A 86 3.57 -16.87 11.49
CA THR A 86 2.68 -15.88 10.89
C THR A 86 1.92 -15.12 11.98
N PHE A 87 1.42 -15.81 13.01
CA PHE A 87 0.77 -15.18 14.16
C PHE A 87 1.77 -14.29 14.93
N ALA A 88 2.92 -14.83 15.32
CA ALA A 88 3.91 -14.12 16.13
C ALA A 88 4.54 -12.90 15.42
N LEU A 89 4.61 -12.93 14.08
CA LEU A 89 5.22 -11.86 13.28
C LEU A 89 4.19 -10.93 12.63
N LYS A 90 2.90 -11.18 12.85
CA LYS A 90 1.83 -10.27 12.48
C LYS A 90 1.68 -9.21 13.56
N ASP A 91 1.66 -7.98 13.11
CA ASP A 91 1.35 -6.80 13.89
C ASP A 91 -0.14 -6.75 14.15
N THR A 92 -0.52 -6.84 15.42
CA THR A 92 -1.91 -6.65 15.83
C THR A 92 -2.10 -5.36 16.65
N THR A 93 -1.01 -4.76 17.14
CA THR A 93 -1.06 -3.61 18.05
C THR A 93 -0.64 -2.27 17.47
N SER A 94 0.11 -2.23 16.36
CA SER A 94 0.56 -0.94 15.79
C SER A 94 -0.39 -0.35 14.75
N TYR A 95 -1.36 -1.14 14.26
CA TYR A 95 -2.49 -0.69 13.43
C TYR A 95 -3.86 -1.27 13.83
N PRO A 96 -4.21 -1.37 15.13
CA PRO A 96 -5.50 -1.88 15.53
C PRO A 96 -6.59 -0.94 15.01
N ILE A 97 -7.70 -1.54 14.64
CA ILE A 97 -8.95 -0.79 14.43
C ILE A 97 -9.40 -0.20 15.79
N ASP A 98 -8.94 -0.78 16.91
CA ASP A 98 -9.21 -0.53 18.33
C ASP A 98 -8.42 0.63 18.97
N ARG A 99 -8.10 1.70 18.23
CA ARG A 99 -7.18 2.71 18.78
C ARG A 99 -7.80 3.43 19.99
N GLU A 100 -7.17 3.31 21.16
CA GLU A 100 -7.41 4.25 22.27
C GLU A 100 -7.03 5.68 21.82
N PRO A 101 -7.78 6.69 22.30
CA PRO A 101 -7.66 8.04 21.79
C PRO A 101 -6.27 8.63 21.94
N ALA A 102 -5.97 9.53 21.00
CA ALA A 102 -4.89 10.49 21.08
C ALA A 102 -4.83 11.15 22.47
N THR A 103 -3.75 10.95 23.22
CA THR A 103 -3.54 11.75 24.45
C THR A 103 -2.94 13.12 24.08
N PRO A 104 -3.05 14.16 24.93
CA PRO A 104 -2.44 15.48 24.72
C PRO A 104 -0.93 15.45 24.42
N ASN A 105 -0.25 14.37 24.84
CA ASN A 105 1.17 14.15 24.61
C ASN A 105 1.46 13.31 23.34
N ASP A 106 0.47 12.59 22.82
CA ASP A 106 0.53 11.81 21.58
C ASP A 106 -0.68 12.14 20.68
N PRO A 107 -0.59 13.16 19.81
CA PRO A 107 -1.74 13.83 19.17
C PRO A 107 -2.48 13.01 18.10
N GLY A 108 -2.57 11.68 18.22
CA GLY A 108 -3.50 10.89 17.39
C GLY A 108 -3.09 10.77 15.93
N ILE A 109 -1.95 11.34 15.56
CA ILE A 109 -1.37 11.12 14.26
C ILE A 109 -1.01 9.64 14.22
N ARG A 110 -1.48 8.92 13.19
CA ARG A 110 -0.86 7.66 12.78
C ARG A 110 0.61 7.97 12.50
N ARG A 111 1.47 7.86 13.51
CA ARG A 111 2.91 7.98 13.30
C ARG A 111 3.35 6.62 12.79
N ASP A 112 3.60 6.52 11.48
CA ASP A 112 4.42 5.41 10.98
C ASP A 112 5.61 5.26 11.92
N ARG A 113 6.06 4.01 12.09
CA ARG A 113 7.32 3.62 12.73
C ARG A 113 8.56 4.40 12.22
N TYR A 114 8.41 5.25 11.20
CA TYR A 114 9.48 5.99 10.53
C TYR A 114 9.29 7.53 10.50
N PHE A 115 8.26 8.11 11.11
CA PHE A 115 8.14 9.58 11.19
C PHE A 115 8.93 10.16 12.36
N HIS A 116 10.24 10.38 12.16
CA HIS A 116 10.94 11.45 12.86
C HIS A 116 10.49 12.80 12.29
N ARG A 117 9.46 13.41 12.88
CA ARG A 117 9.20 14.84 12.66
C ARG A 117 10.20 15.61 13.54
N GLY A 118 11.03 16.45 12.93
CA GLY A 118 12.14 17.18 13.53
C GLY A 118 11.77 18.23 14.57
N GLY A 119 11.10 17.84 15.65
CA GLY A 119 11.04 18.59 16.91
C GLY A 119 11.35 17.60 18.02
N GLY A 120 12.15 17.98 19.02
CA GLY A 120 12.74 17.11 20.05
C GLY A 120 11.81 16.31 20.97
N ARG A 121 10.56 16.05 20.58
CA ARG A 121 9.69 15.05 21.20
C ARG A 121 10.04 13.68 20.63
N LYS A 122 10.50 12.76 21.48
CA LYS A 122 10.63 11.34 21.14
C LYS A 122 9.31 10.87 20.55
N ALA A 123 9.35 10.30 19.35
CA ALA A 123 8.18 9.66 18.78
C ALA A 123 7.75 8.54 19.76
N PHE A 124 6.55 8.70 20.34
CA PHE A 124 5.87 7.60 21.02
C PHE A 124 5.40 6.66 19.91
N PHE A 125 6.20 5.66 19.60
CA PHE A 125 5.76 4.52 18.80
C PHE A 125 5.00 3.59 19.75
N TYR A 126 3.82 3.13 19.34
CA TYR A 126 3.22 1.99 20.02
C TYR A 126 4.20 0.81 19.90
N PRO A 127 4.49 0.10 21.01
CA PRO A 127 5.30 -1.09 20.93
C PRO A 127 4.57 -2.08 20.02
N SER A 128 5.14 -2.26 18.83
CA SER A 128 4.80 -3.36 17.94
C SER A 128 4.83 -4.67 18.74
N ASP A 129 3.73 -5.41 18.73
CA ASP A 129 3.65 -6.75 19.31
C ASP A 129 4.33 -7.81 18.45
N ILE A 130 4.72 -7.46 17.21
CA ILE A 130 5.58 -8.30 16.37
C ILE A 130 6.76 -8.81 17.21
N ALA A 131 6.85 -10.12 17.36
CA ALA A 131 7.91 -10.79 18.08
C ALA A 131 9.22 -10.82 17.26
N PHE A 132 9.80 -9.66 16.95
CA PHE A 132 11.06 -9.57 16.16
C PHE A 132 12.22 -10.35 16.78
N ASN A 133 12.23 -10.52 18.11
CA ASN A 133 13.21 -11.34 18.81
C ASN A 133 13.19 -12.80 18.34
N LEU A 134 12.07 -13.30 17.81
CA LEU A 134 11.98 -14.63 17.20
C LEU A 134 12.99 -14.78 16.05
N LEU A 135 13.18 -13.72 15.24
CA LEU A 135 14.14 -13.70 14.12
C LEU A 135 15.59 -13.77 14.59
N LEU A 136 15.85 -13.48 15.86
CA LEU A 136 17.18 -13.45 16.48
C LEU A 136 17.51 -14.74 17.25
N THR A 137 16.62 -15.75 17.24
CA THR A 137 16.79 -16.97 18.03
C THR A 137 17.83 -17.93 17.43
N CYS A 138 17.57 -18.49 16.25
CA CYS A 138 18.49 -19.39 15.57
C CYS A 138 18.38 -19.30 14.04
N LYS A 139 19.37 -19.86 13.33
CA LYS A 139 19.42 -19.86 11.86
C LYS A 139 18.20 -20.54 11.23
N ALA A 140 17.73 -21.66 11.79
CA ALA A 140 16.58 -22.40 11.24
C ALA A 140 15.30 -21.54 11.28
N VAL A 141 15.03 -20.90 12.43
CA VAL A 141 13.88 -20.00 12.59
C VAL A 141 14.02 -18.82 11.64
N TYR A 142 15.18 -18.17 11.61
CA TYR A 142 15.43 -17.03 10.73
C TYR A 142 15.18 -17.37 9.25
N LEU A 143 15.65 -18.52 8.76
CA LEU A 143 15.44 -18.96 7.38
C LEU A 143 13.96 -19.22 7.04
N GLU A 144 13.16 -19.74 7.97
CA GLU A 144 11.70 -19.93 7.78
C GLU A 144 10.90 -18.61 7.90
N THR A 145 11.48 -17.55 8.47
CA THR A 145 10.70 -16.39 8.94
C THR A 145 11.13 -15.02 8.42
N TYR A 146 12.34 -14.83 7.89
CA TYR A 146 12.86 -13.49 7.57
C TYR A 146 12.00 -12.66 6.61
N GLU A 147 11.24 -13.29 5.71
CA GLU A 147 10.33 -12.61 4.79
C GLU A 147 8.95 -12.34 5.40
N LYS A 148 8.56 -13.11 6.42
CA LYS A 148 7.20 -13.08 6.98
C LYS A 148 6.78 -11.70 7.45
N PRO A 149 7.58 -10.92 8.21
CA PRO A 149 7.15 -9.61 8.66
C PRO A 149 6.72 -8.68 7.52
N LEU A 150 7.28 -8.83 6.31
CA LEU A 150 6.92 -8.01 5.15
C LEU A 150 5.69 -8.54 4.41
N ARG A 151 5.45 -9.86 4.44
CA ARG A 151 4.29 -10.50 3.81
C ARG A 151 3.02 -10.40 4.65
N VAL A 152 3.15 -10.55 5.97
CA VAL A 152 1.99 -10.65 6.87
C VAL A 152 1.53 -9.28 7.37
N ASN A 153 2.36 -8.25 7.25
CA ASN A 153 2.00 -6.89 7.68
C ASN A 153 1.75 -6.00 6.46
N SER A 154 0.76 -5.12 6.59
CA SER A 154 0.43 -4.18 5.53
C SER A 154 1.49 -3.11 5.38
N PHE A 155 1.82 -2.79 4.13
CA PHE A 155 2.55 -1.58 3.81
C PHE A 155 1.58 -0.40 3.87
N VAL A 156 1.82 0.51 4.82
CA VAL A 156 0.90 1.60 5.14
C VAL A 156 1.18 2.83 4.29
N ILE A 157 0.13 3.39 3.71
CA ILE A 157 0.12 4.60 2.90
C ILE A 157 -0.80 5.60 3.60
N THR A 158 -0.23 6.57 4.30
CA THR A 158 -1.00 7.54 5.10
C THR A 158 -1.55 8.71 4.28
N GLU A 159 -0.84 9.09 3.21
CA GLU A 159 -1.22 10.20 2.34
C GLU A 159 -0.81 9.88 0.89
N LEU A 160 -1.76 9.95 -0.04
CA LEU A 160 -1.50 9.69 -1.47
C LEU A 160 -0.66 10.80 -2.13
N SER A 161 -0.66 12.00 -1.57
CA SER A 161 0.07 13.16 -2.09
C SER A 161 1.53 13.21 -1.64
N GLU A 162 1.87 12.57 -0.52
CA GLU A 162 3.26 12.51 -0.11
C GLU A 162 4.00 11.59 -1.10
N PRO A 163 5.13 12.03 -1.67
CA PRO A 163 5.98 11.10 -2.37
C PRO A 163 6.34 10.04 -1.34
N LEU A 164 5.79 8.83 -1.51
CA LEU A 164 6.10 7.69 -0.66
C LEU A 164 7.59 7.74 -0.33
N LYS A 165 7.98 7.56 0.93
CA LYS A 165 9.39 7.53 1.34
C LYS A 165 10.05 6.25 0.80
N ARG A 166 10.13 6.21 -0.54
CA ARG A 166 10.48 5.17 -1.51
C ARG A 166 11.91 4.68 -1.34
N HIS A 167 12.72 5.43 -0.60
CA HIS A 167 14.13 5.14 -0.39
C HIS A 167 14.40 4.17 0.76
N LEU A 168 13.41 3.85 1.59
CA LEU A 168 13.62 3.01 2.78
C LEU A 168 13.63 1.51 2.48
N LEU A 169 12.88 1.05 1.48
CA LEU A 169 12.83 -0.37 1.17
C LEU A 169 13.94 -0.78 0.20
N LEU A 170 14.58 -1.90 0.52
CA LEU A 170 15.40 -2.63 -0.42
C LEU A 170 14.50 -3.37 -1.44
N PRO A 171 14.97 -3.62 -2.67
CA PRO A 171 14.17 -4.26 -3.72
C PRO A 171 13.58 -5.60 -3.29
N TRP A 172 14.35 -6.44 -2.59
CA TRP A 172 13.85 -7.71 -2.08
C TRP A 172 12.74 -7.52 -1.04
N GLN A 173 12.82 -6.47 -0.21
CA GLN A 173 11.76 -6.17 0.77
C GLN A 173 10.49 -5.71 0.08
N PHE A 174 10.64 -4.86 -0.94
CA PHE A 174 9.54 -4.40 -1.78
C PHE A 174 8.84 -5.55 -2.52
N ALA A 175 9.63 -6.54 -2.96
CA ALA A 175 9.12 -7.77 -3.56
C ALA A 175 8.25 -8.56 -2.56
N GLN A 176 8.55 -8.55 -1.26
CA GLN A 176 7.76 -9.28 -0.26
C GLN A 176 6.44 -8.62 0.13
N ILE A 177 6.16 -7.40 -0.31
CA ILE A 177 4.91 -6.71 0.03
C ILE A 177 3.75 -7.36 -0.72
N THR A 178 2.80 -7.90 0.03
CA THR A 178 1.57 -8.52 -0.48
C THR A 178 0.30 -7.89 0.09
N ARG A 179 0.44 -6.93 1.01
CA ARG A 179 -0.66 -6.29 1.74
C ARG A 179 -0.50 -4.78 1.73
N LEU A 180 -1.56 -4.05 1.41
CA LEU A 180 -1.58 -2.58 1.38
C LEU A 180 -2.63 -2.06 2.37
N ASP A 181 -2.30 -1.02 3.14
CA ASP A 181 -3.26 -0.29 3.99
C ASP A 181 -3.19 1.18 3.60
N ILE A 182 -4.24 1.67 2.95
CA ILE A 182 -4.29 2.99 2.34
C ILE A 182 -5.29 3.84 3.10
N LYS A 183 -4.79 4.87 3.78
CA LYS A 183 -5.61 5.99 4.22
C LYS A 183 -5.79 6.96 3.05
N LEU A 184 -7.03 7.30 2.74
CA LEU A 184 -7.33 8.24 1.67
C LEU A 184 -8.64 8.99 1.93
N PRO A 185 -8.73 10.28 1.55
CA PRO A 185 -10.00 10.97 1.53
C PRO A 185 -10.93 10.33 0.49
N GLN A 186 -12.24 10.38 0.75
CA GLN A 186 -13.27 9.90 -0.17
C GLN A 186 -13.10 10.55 -1.57
N MET A 187 -12.71 11.82 -1.61
CA MET A 187 -12.34 12.51 -2.84
C MET A 187 -11.31 11.74 -3.66
N ALA A 188 -10.24 11.25 -3.05
CA ALA A 188 -9.18 10.55 -3.77
C ALA A 188 -9.59 9.13 -4.15
N LEU A 189 -10.49 8.51 -3.39
CA LEU A 189 -11.11 7.23 -3.76
C LEU A 189 -11.91 7.39 -5.06
N GLU A 190 -12.78 8.39 -5.13
CA GLU A 190 -13.73 8.60 -6.25
C GLU A 190 -13.11 9.34 -7.46
N ASN A 191 -12.09 10.17 -7.27
CA ASN A 191 -11.49 10.97 -8.35
C ASN A 191 -10.17 10.37 -8.89
N GLY A 192 -10.02 9.06 -8.82
CA GLY A 192 -8.90 8.33 -9.44
C GLY A 192 -7.56 8.45 -8.70
N GLY A 193 -7.52 9.02 -7.49
CA GLY A 193 -6.35 8.96 -6.61
C GLY A 193 -5.95 7.52 -6.31
N LEU A 194 -6.93 6.67 -5.95
CA LEU A 194 -6.72 5.23 -5.75
C LEU A 194 -6.15 4.55 -6.99
N ARG A 195 -6.72 4.83 -8.18
CA ARG A 195 -6.24 4.31 -9.46
C ARG A 195 -4.77 4.67 -9.70
N ASN A 196 -4.40 5.92 -9.45
CA ASN A 196 -3.03 6.38 -9.64
C ASN A 196 -2.08 5.64 -8.68
N THR A 197 -2.49 5.42 -7.44
CA THR A 197 -1.73 4.60 -6.49
C THR A 197 -1.54 3.18 -7.01
N PHE A 198 -2.59 2.50 -7.47
CA PHE A 198 -2.46 1.15 -8.00
C PHE A 198 -1.59 1.05 -9.25
N LYS A 199 -1.63 2.06 -10.13
CA LYS A 199 -0.70 2.17 -11.26
C LYS A 199 0.76 2.23 -10.79
N GLU A 200 1.06 2.98 -9.73
CA GLU A 200 2.43 3.02 -9.19
C GLU A 200 2.92 1.66 -8.66
N TRP A 201 2.02 0.82 -8.17
CA TRP A 201 2.35 -0.52 -7.65
C TRP A 201 2.53 -1.59 -8.74
N GLU A 202 2.07 -1.32 -9.96
CA GLU A 202 2.14 -2.24 -11.11
C GLU A 202 1.68 -3.66 -10.74
N ALA A 203 0.53 -3.76 -10.07
CA ALA A 203 0.03 -5.02 -9.55
C ALA A 203 -0.28 -6.05 -10.66
N GLN A 204 -0.60 -5.60 -11.88
CA GLN A 204 -0.72 -6.48 -13.04
C GLN A 204 0.62 -7.16 -13.39
N ALA A 205 1.74 -6.43 -13.38
CA ALA A 205 3.06 -7.01 -13.61
C ALA A 205 3.43 -8.02 -12.52
N ARG A 206 3.02 -7.77 -11.27
CA ARG A 206 3.18 -8.71 -10.15
C ARG A 206 2.33 -9.97 -10.34
N HIS A 207 1.10 -9.83 -10.83
CA HIS A 207 0.21 -10.95 -11.15
C HIS A 207 0.83 -11.90 -12.18
N GLU A 208 1.47 -11.33 -13.18
CA GLU A 208 2.17 -12.02 -14.27
C GLU A 208 3.53 -12.59 -13.86
N ASN A 209 3.90 -12.47 -12.58
CA ASN A 209 5.17 -12.86 -11.99
C ASN A 209 6.35 -12.08 -12.58
N CYS A 210 6.87 -11.13 -11.83
CA CYS A 210 8.04 -10.34 -12.22
C CYS A 210 9.11 -10.35 -11.12
N TYR A 211 10.37 -10.20 -11.51
CA TYR A 211 11.48 -9.93 -10.60
C TYR A 211 11.59 -8.43 -10.35
N VAL A 212 11.85 -8.06 -9.09
CA VAL A 212 12.06 -6.66 -8.70
C VAL A 212 13.53 -6.33 -8.80
N VAL A 213 13.91 -5.54 -9.80
CA VAL A 213 15.31 -5.12 -10.01
C VAL A 213 15.44 -3.63 -9.70
N PRO A 214 16.38 -3.19 -8.83
CA PRO A 214 16.60 -1.77 -8.60
C PRO A 214 17.02 -1.08 -9.89
N ARG A 215 16.35 0.01 -10.26
CA ARG A 215 16.62 0.70 -11.52
C ARG A 215 18.08 1.16 -11.65
N GLN A 216 18.72 1.51 -10.53
CA GLN A 216 20.10 1.96 -10.49
C GLN A 216 21.11 0.83 -10.78
N ALA A 217 20.70 -0.44 -10.62
CA ALA A 217 21.51 -1.60 -10.97
C ALA A 217 21.50 -1.93 -12.47
N LEU A 218 20.80 -1.13 -13.27
CA LEU A 218 20.64 -1.36 -14.70
C LEU A 218 21.40 -0.30 -15.51
N ILE A 219 22.11 -0.76 -16.53
CA ILE A 219 22.57 0.06 -17.65
C ILE A 219 21.46 0.02 -18.68
N LEU A 220 20.68 1.09 -18.72
CA LEU A 220 19.72 1.32 -19.78
C LEU A 220 20.51 1.83 -20.97
N GLN A 221 20.65 1.03 -22.04
CA GLN A 221 21.27 1.50 -23.28
C GLN A 221 20.32 2.51 -23.92
N ASP A 222 20.53 3.78 -23.58
CA ASP A 222 19.77 4.89 -24.14
C ASP A 222 20.33 5.18 -25.53
N LEU A 223 19.93 4.38 -26.52
CA LEU A 223 20.36 4.61 -27.90
C LEU A 223 19.67 5.82 -28.53
N ASP A 224 18.63 6.42 -27.92
CA ASP A 224 17.95 7.60 -28.50
C ASP A 224 17.09 8.45 -27.53
N GLY A 225 17.23 8.33 -26.20
CA GLY A 225 16.33 9.02 -25.26
C GLY A 225 14.89 8.49 -25.29
N ARG A 226 14.65 7.40 -26.04
CA ARG A 226 13.37 6.69 -26.09
C ARG A 226 13.41 5.55 -25.09
N LYS A 227 12.88 5.85 -23.91
CA LYS A 227 12.38 4.93 -22.87
C LYS A 227 13.34 3.80 -22.49
N ALA A 228 13.76 3.79 -21.22
CA ALA A 228 14.03 2.53 -20.53
C ALA A 228 13.02 1.49 -21.04
N GLY A 229 13.50 0.38 -21.63
CA GLY A 229 12.68 -0.56 -22.40
C GLY A 229 11.37 -0.92 -21.69
N GLU A 230 10.39 -1.39 -22.47
CA GLU A 230 8.95 -1.61 -22.21
C GLU A 230 8.50 -2.20 -20.85
N TYR A 231 9.43 -2.51 -19.94
CA TYR A 231 9.15 -3.00 -18.62
C TYR A 231 8.42 -1.97 -17.72
N PRO A 232 7.41 -2.44 -16.98
CA PRO A 232 6.76 -1.65 -15.94
C PRO A 232 7.76 -1.16 -14.89
N ILE A 233 7.55 0.07 -14.43
CA ILE A 233 8.38 0.68 -13.39
C ILE A 233 7.48 0.93 -12.19
N SER A 234 7.78 0.25 -11.09
CA SER A 234 7.12 0.49 -9.82
C SER A 234 8.09 1.22 -8.87
N PHE A 235 7.75 2.47 -8.59
CA PHE A 235 8.59 3.42 -7.83
C PHE A 235 9.97 3.63 -8.46
N ASP A 236 11.00 2.96 -7.94
CA ASP A 236 12.39 3.00 -8.43
C ASP A 236 12.90 1.60 -8.80
N ASN A 237 12.00 0.64 -8.96
CA ASN A 237 12.30 -0.71 -9.37
C ASN A 237 11.74 -0.97 -10.78
N VAL A 238 12.54 -1.63 -11.60
CA VAL A 238 12.09 -2.18 -12.87
C VAL A 238 11.58 -3.59 -12.63
N LEU A 239 10.37 -3.87 -13.13
CA LEU A 239 9.73 -5.17 -12.98
C LEU A 239 10.00 -6.02 -14.23
N ILE A 240 10.92 -6.98 -14.09
CA ILE A 240 11.34 -7.85 -15.19
C ILE A 240 10.45 -9.11 -15.20
N PRO A 241 9.63 -9.37 -16.24
CA PRO A 241 8.78 -10.55 -16.30
C PRO A 241 9.58 -11.85 -16.18
N ALA A 242 9.07 -12.79 -15.41
CA ALA A 242 9.60 -14.13 -15.40
C ALA A 242 9.13 -14.89 -16.64
N VAL A 243 10.05 -15.55 -17.34
CA VAL A 243 9.74 -16.26 -18.61
C VAL A 243 8.86 -17.48 -18.40
N THR A 244 8.99 -18.13 -17.23
CA THR A 244 8.29 -19.38 -16.94
C THR A 244 6.98 -19.11 -16.19
N LYS A 245 5.94 -19.90 -16.49
CA LYS A 245 4.65 -19.84 -15.77
C LYS A 245 4.79 -20.20 -14.28
N THR A 246 5.80 -21.02 -13.94
CA THR A 246 6.16 -21.42 -12.58
C THR A 246 7.58 -20.97 -12.31
N PRO A 247 7.80 -19.67 -12.03
CA PRO A 247 9.13 -19.16 -11.75
C PRO A 247 9.67 -19.73 -10.46
N ASP A 248 11.00 -19.89 -10.43
CA ASP A 248 11.70 -20.23 -9.20
C ASP A 248 11.50 -19.08 -8.20
N ARG A 249 11.02 -19.42 -7.00
CA ARG A 249 10.85 -18.45 -5.92
C ARG A 249 12.17 -18.14 -5.22
N ARG A 250 13.22 -18.93 -5.48
CA ARG A 250 14.56 -18.68 -4.94
C ARG A 250 15.13 -17.40 -5.55
N PRO A 251 15.87 -16.62 -4.76
CA PRO A 251 16.56 -15.43 -5.26
C PRO A 251 17.46 -15.79 -6.46
N GLN A 252 17.34 -15.02 -7.55
CA GLN A 252 18.13 -15.21 -8.77
C GLN A 252 19.10 -14.04 -8.93
N SER A 253 20.26 -14.24 -9.55
CA SER A 253 21.14 -13.10 -9.85
C SER A 253 20.49 -12.17 -10.88
N ILE A 254 20.84 -10.87 -10.84
CA ILE A 254 20.31 -9.91 -11.82
C ILE A 254 20.69 -10.34 -13.24
N ASN A 255 21.91 -10.84 -13.47
CA ASN A 255 22.31 -11.36 -14.79
C ASN A 255 21.42 -12.51 -15.25
N ASP A 256 21.19 -13.53 -14.40
CA ASP A 256 20.35 -14.68 -14.78
C ASP A 256 18.93 -14.26 -15.15
N VAL A 257 18.39 -13.25 -14.46
CA VAL A 257 17.07 -12.68 -14.75
C VAL A 257 17.07 -11.94 -16.09
N LEU A 258 18.08 -11.12 -16.35
CA LEU A 258 18.18 -10.33 -17.58
C LEU A 258 18.51 -11.17 -18.81
N ASP A 259 19.35 -12.20 -18.69
CA ASP A 259 19.72 -13.10 -19.79
C ASP A 259 18.52 -13.91 -20.30
N ARG A 260 17.54 -14.14 -19.44
CA ARG A 260 16.27 -14.79 -19.79
C ARG A 260 15.21 -13.78 -20.25
N ALA A 261 15.36 -12.50 -19.94
CA ALA A 261 14.31 -11.51 -20.17
C ALA A 261 14.03 -11.34 -21.68
N PRO A 262 12.75 -11.15 -22.08
CA PRO A 262 12.37 -11.12 -23.49
C PRO A 262 12.93 -9.92 -24.27
N VAL A 263 13.37 -8.85 -23.60
CA VAL A 263 13.89 -7.63 -24.23
C VAL A 263 15.37 -7.47 -23.85
N PRO A 264 16.32 -7.77 -24.77
CA PRO A 264 17.76 -7.83 -24.47
C PRO A 264 18.46 -6.46 -24.38
N SER A 265 17.70 -5.35 -24.33
CA SER A 265 18.26 -3.99 -24.37
C SER A 265 18.73 -3.45 -23.01
N ILE A 266 18.63 -4.26 -21.95
CA ILE A 266 19.02 -3.89 -20.59
C ILE A 266 20.12 -4.82 -20.10
N ARG A 267 21.16 -4.23 -19.50
CA ARG A 267 22.25 -4.99 -18.86
C ARG A 267 22.37 -4.61 -17.39
N ALA A 268 22.89 -5.51 -16.58
CA ALA A 268 23.25 -5.18 -15.22
C ALA A 268 24.47 -4.23 -15.20
N GLN A 269 24.53 -3.36 -14.19
CA GLN A 269 25.77 -2.68 -13.85
C GLN A 269 26.78 -3.72 -13.33
N PRO A 270 28.08 -3.59 -13.65
CA PRO A 270 29.09 -4.57 -13.23
C PRO A 270 29.06 -4.87 -11.72
N CYS A 271 28.91 -3.85 -10.88
CA CYS A 271 28.87 -3.98 -9.42
C CYS A 271 27.64 -4.69 -8.84
N SER A 272 26.57 -4.86 -9.62
CA SER A 272 25.31 -5.46 -9.16
C SER A 272 24.94 -6.72 -9.94
N SER A 273 25.75 -7.10 -10.92
CA SER A 273 25.55 -8.27 -11.78
C SER A 273 25.24 -9.56 -11.00
N HIS A 274 25.98 -9.78 -9.90
CA HIS A 274 25.85 -10.94 -9.02
C HIS A 274 24.86 -10.73 -7.87
N SER A 275 24.37 -9.51 -7.67
CA SER A 275 23.34 -9.27 -6.66
C SER A 275 22.09 -10.03 -7.01
N ARG A 276 21.44 -10.58 -6.00
CA ARG A 276 20.25 -11.39 -6.14
C ARG A 276 18.99 -10.54 -5.99
N VAL A 277 17.96 -10.94 -6.72
CA VAL A 277 16.64 -10.32 -6.74
C VAL A 277 15.57 -11.39 -6.52
N CYS A 278 14.41 -10.94 -6.04
CA CYS A 278 13.28 -11.81 -5.75
C CYS A 278 12.13 -11.57 -6.71
N LEU A 279 11.33 -12.62 -6.86
CA LEU A 279 10.01 -12.54 -7.46
C LEU A 279 9.10 -11.65 -6.59
N ALA A 280 8.39 -10.74 -7.23
CA ALA A 280 7.41 -9.89 -6.59
C ALA A 280 6.22 -10.72 -6.11
N GLY A 281 5.89 -10.55 -4.84
CA GLY A 281 4.66 -11.03 -4.24
C GLY A 281 3.45 -10.34 -4.86
N LYS A 282 2.41 -11.12 -5.04
CA LYS A 282 1.10 -10.66 -5.49
C LYS A 282 0.42 -9.85 -4.39
N ILE A 283 -0.24 -8.76 -4.76
CA ILE A 283 -1.04 -7.98 -3.80
C ILE A 283 -2.33 -8.75 -3.54
N THR A 284 -2.46 -9.30 -2.34
CA THR A 284 -3.55 -10.19 -1.93
C THR A 284 -4.47 -9.56 -0.89
N HIS A 285 -4.03 -8.50 -0.20
CA HIS A 285 -4.85 -7.81 0.79
C HIS A 285 -4.79 -6.30 0.58
N LEU A 286 -5.95 -5.67 0.67
CA LEU A 286 -6.11 -4.23 0.59
C LEU A 286 -7.00 -3.77 1.73
N THR A 287 -6.54 -2.82 2.52
CA THR A 287 -7.35 -2.08 3.49
C THR A 287 -7.49 -0.66 2.99
N LEU A 288 -8.71 -0.15 2.82
CA LEU A 288 -9.01 1.25 2.53
C LEU A 288 -9.58 1.91 3.78
N ARG A 289 -9.04 3.07 4.14
CA ARG A 289 -9.42 3.75 5.39
C ARG A 289 -9.83 5.19 5.14
N LEU A 290 -11.04 5.50 5.60
CA LEU A 290 -11.59 6.85 5.67
C LEU A 290 -11.73 7.21 7.15
N THR A 291 -11.03 8.26 7.58
CA THR A 291 -11.22 8.87 8.91
C THR A 291 -12.44 9.78 8.93
N ALA A 292 -12.86 10.24 10.12
CA ALA A 292 -14.05 11.08 10.25
C ALA A 292 -14.03 12.35 9.38
N GLN A 293 -12.84 12.88 9.05
CA GLN A 293 -12.66 14.09 8.22
C GLN A 293 -12.38 13.77 6.75
N ASP A 294 -12.28 12.50 6.38
CA ASP A 294 -11.98 12.07 5.01
C ASP A 294 -13.25 12.00 4.13
N TRP A 295 -14.43 12.03 4.73
CA TRP A 295 -15.71 12.05 4.02
C TRP A 295 -15.90 13.36 3.28
N TRP A 296 -16.75 13.32 2.28
CA TRP A 296 -17.10 14.49 1.50
C TRP A 296 -18.02 15.48 2.23
N THR A 297 -18.82 14.98 3.17
CA THR A 297 -19.91 15.67 3.89
C THR A 297 -19.68 15.68 5.40
N TRP A 298 -18.42 15.50 5.84
CA TRP A 298 -18.08 15.39 7.25
C TRP A 298 -18.45 16.62 8.08
N THR A 299 -18.49 17.80 7.47
CA THR A 299 -18.89 19.06 8.12
C THR A 299 -20.39 19.30 8.16
N ASP A 300 -21.14 18.61 7.30
CA ASP A 300 -22.56 18.87 7.07
C ASP A 300 -23.40 18.43 8.26
N ASP A 301 -24.60 18.97 8.39
CA ASP A 301 -25.47 18.72 9.54
C ASP A 301 -25.75 17.21 9.70
N PRO A 302 -25.45 16.59 10.86
CA PRO A 302 -25.79 15.19 11.12
C PRO A 302 -27.29 14.89 11.03
N ALA A 303 -28.14 15.90 11.27
CA ALA A 303 -29.60 15.77 11.21
C ALA A 303 -30.19 16.16 9.85
N SER A 304 -29.36 16.42 8.84
CA SER A 304 -29.83 16.83 7.52
C SER A 304 -30.72 15.77 6.86
N THR A 305 -31.86 16.22 6.34
CA THR A 305 -32.72 15.39 5.47
C THR A 305 -32.32 15.49 4.00
N ASP A 306 -31.34 16.34 3.65
CA ASP A 306 -30.82 16.44 2.29
C ASP A 306 -29.91 15.23 1.99
N PRO A 307 -30.28 14.36 1.03
CA PRO A 307 -29.53 13.14 0.75
C PRO A 307 -28.11 13.42 0.22
N HIS A 308 -27.79 14.65 -0.19
CA HIS A 308 -26.45 15.06 -0.61
C HIS A 308 -25.56 15.56 0.53
N GLN A 309 -26.10 15.80 1.72
CA GLN A 309 -25.38 16.21 2.94
C GLN A 309 -25.07 15.03 3.87
N ASN A 310 -25.63 13.85 3.57
CA ASN A 310 -25.40 12.64 4.36
C ASN A 310 -24.17 11.86 3.87
N LEU A 311 -23.60 11.05 4.76
CA LEU A 311 -22.53 10.11 4.40
C LEU A 311 -23.04 9.13 3.35
N ARG A 312 -22.19 8.87 2.36
CA ARG A 312 -22.49 7.92 1.28
C ARG A 312 -21.20 7.44 0.66
N LEU A 313 -21.20 6.20 0.22
CA LEU A 313 -20.11 5.57 -0.51
C LEU A 313 -20.70 4.41 -1.28
N ASP A 314 -20.36 4.26 -2.56
CA ASP A 314 -20.77 3.09 -3.35
C ASP A 314 -19.69 2.79 -4.41
N PRO A 315 -19.37 1.52 -4.71
CA PRO A 315 -18.36 1.13 -5.69
C PRO A 315 -18.64 1.63 -7.10
N THR A 316 -19.87 2.05 -7.40
CA THR A 316 -20.27 2.65 -8.68
C THR A 316 -20.04 4.16 -8.72
N PHE A 317 -19.62 4.82 -7.63
CA PHE A 317 -19.33 6.25 -7.63
C PHE A 317 -17.92 6.55 -8.15
N GLY A 318 -17.78 7.68 -8.84
CA GLY A 318 -16.50 8.16 -9.39
C GLY A 318 -16.64 9.18 -10.52
N ALA A 319 -15.54 9.88 -10.81
CA ALA A 319 -15.43 10.84 -11.91
C ALA A 319 -15.57 10.18 -13.31
N PRO A 320 -15.63 10.91 -14.43
CA PRO A 320 -16.06 12.29 -14.55
C PRO A 320 -17.60 12.43 -14.66
N PHE A 321 -18.37 11.33 -14.67
CA PHE A 321 -19.78 11.34 -15.05
C PHE A 321 -20.79 11.01 -13.95
N ARG A 322 -20.36 10.65 -12.74
CA ARG A 322 -21.26 10.64 -11.60
C ARG A 322 -20.91 11.84 -10.71
N SER A 323 -21.88 12.73 -10.55
CA SER A 323 -21.98 13.53 -9.32
C SER A 323 -21.80 12.58 -8.13
N ARG A 324 -21.38 13.06 -6.95
CA ARG A 324 -20.99 12.25 -5.76
C ARG A 324 -22.04 11.25 -5.24
N GLY A 325 -23.09 10.95 -6.01
CA GLY A 325 -24.29 10.25 -5.64
C GLY A 325 -25.13 11.10 -4.71
N SER A 326 -26.32 10.59 -4.43
CA SER A 326 -27.06 10.91 -3.22
C SER A 326 -27.14 9.65 -2.34
N THR A 327 -27.52 9.83 -1.09
CA THR A 327 -27.78 8.70 -0.19
C THR A 327 -28.94 7.84 -0.70
N ASP A 328 -29.94 8.44 -1.37
CA ASP A 328 -31.05 7.72 -1.97
C ASP A 328 -30.60 6.88 -3.17
N GLU A 329 -29.70 7.40 -4.00
CA GLU A 329 -29.09 6.65 -5.10
C GLU A 329 -28.30 5.45 -4.57
N MET A 330 -27.51 5.62 -3.50
CA MET A 330 -26.77 4.52 -2.86
C MET A 330 -27.72 3.42 -2.37
N LYS A 331 -28.84 3.79 -1.72
CA LYS A 331 -29.87 2.84 -1.26
C LYS A 331 -30.56 2.13 -2.42
N LEU A 332 -30.86 2.85 -3.50
CA LEU A 332 -31.45 2.27 -4.70
C LEU A 332 -30.52 1.21 -5.31
N LEU A 333 -29.23 1.53 -5.46
CA LEU A 333 -28.23 0.59 -5.99
C LEU A 333 -28.08 -0.66 -5.11
N ALA A 334 -28.17 -0.51 -3.78
CA ALA A 334 -28.17 -1.65 -2.86
C ALA A 334 -29.42 -2.54 -3.02
N SER A 335 -30.59 -1.91 -3.21
CA SER A 335 -31.84 -2.62 -3.52
C SER A 335 -31.74 -3.39 -4.84
N ASP A 336 -31.20 -2.76 -5.89
CA ASP A 336 -31.02 -3.38 -7.21
C ASP A 336 -30.10 -4.61 -7.13
N ARG A 337 -28.98 -4.51 -6.38
CA ARG A 337 -28.09 -5.66 -6.13
C ARG A 337 -28.81 -6.80 -5.41
N THR A 338 -29.61 -6.48 -4.40
CA THR A 338 -30.39 -7.47 -3.64
C THR A 338 -31.45 -8.15 -4.50
N ALA A 339 -32.01 -7.42 -5.47
CA ALA A 339 -32.94 -7.94 -6.48
C ALA A 339 -32.26 -8.76 -7.60
N GLY A 340 -30.94 -8.98 -7.54
CA GLY A 340 -30.19 -9.70 -8.57
C GLY A 340 -29.92 -8.88 -9.83
N GLN A 341 -30.01 -7.55 -9.76
CA GLN A 341 -29.76 -6.61 -10.85
C GLN A 341 -28.56 -5.70 -10.53
N PRO A 342 -27.33 -6.24 -10.43
CA PRO A 342 -26.18 -5.43 -10.06
C PRO A 342 -25.90 -4.35 -11.12
N PRO A 343 -25.67 -3.08 -10.71
CA PRO A 343 -25.34 -2.02 -11.64
C PRO A 343 -23.99 -2.28 -12.30
N SER A 344 -23.85 -1.89 -13.57
CA SER A 344 -22.56 -1.98 -14.25
C SER A 344 -21.57 -0.97 -13.67
N LEU A 345 -20.35 -1.43 -13.41
CA LEU A 345 -19.25 -0.56 -12.97
C LEU A 345 -18.62 0.10 -14.20
N SER A 346 -18.55 1.44 -14.21
CA SER A 346 -17.84 2.18 -15.26
C SER A 346 -16.33 2.13 -15.01
N ALA A 347 -15.51 2.32 -16.05
CA ALA A 347 -14.05 2.30 -15.96
C ALA A 347 -13.45 3.27 -14.92
N GLU A 348 -14.21 4.29 -14.53
CA GLU A 348 -13.78 5.35 -13.63
C GLU A 348 -14.31 5.21 -12.21
N CYS A 349 -15.22 4.26 -11.98
CA CYS A 349 -15.73 3.98 -10.64
C CYS A 349 -14.62 3.36 -9.78
N TRP A 350 -14.58 3.68 -8.49
CA TRP A 350 -13.52 3.15 -7.64
C TRP A 350 -13.61 1.63 -7.46
N GLY A 351 -14.81 1.05 -7.55
CA GLY A 351 -14.99 -0.41 -7.59
C GLY A 351 -14.24 -1.04 -8.76
N THR A 352 -14.28 -0.41 -9.94
CA THR A 352 -13.53 -0.87 -11.12
C THR A 352 -12.03 -0.78 -10.92
N HIS A 353 -11.56 0.24 -10.19
CA HIS A 353 -10.14 0.36 -9.88
C HIS A 353 -9.66 -0.81 -9.00
N VAL A 354 -10.48 -1.30 -8.07
CA VAL A 354 -10.15 -2.48 -7.27
C VAL A 354 -10.13 -3.74 -8.16
N THR A 355 -11.19 -3.97 -8.94
CA THR A 355 -11.34 -5.18 -9.76
C THR A 355 -10.32 -5.28 -10.89
N SER A 356 -9.98 -4.16 -11.53
CA SER A 356 -9.13 -4.14 -12.72
C SER A 356 -7.64 -4.14 -12.41
N PHE A 357 -7.22 -3.58 -11.26
CA PHE A 357 -5.79 -3.44 -10.95
C PHE A 357 -5.25 -4.52 -10.01
N LEU A 358 -6.11 -5.20 -9.23
CA LEU A 358 -5.65 -6.14 -8.20
C LEU A 358 -6.20 -7.56 -8.45
N PRO A 359 -5.85 -8.24 -9.54
CA PRO A 359 -6.44 -9.54 -9.93
C PRO A 359 -6.18 -10.68 -8.92
N ASP A 360 -5.19 -10.53 -8.04
CA ASP A 360 -4.88 -11.50 -6.99
C ASP A 360 -5.46 -11.13 -5.61
N LEU A 361 -6.31 -10.09 -5.53
CA LEU A 361 -6.88 -9.65 -4.27
C LEU A 361 -7.75 -10.76 -3.66
N GLN A 362 -7.45 -11.14 -2.43
CA GLN A 362 -8.14 -12.15 -1.63
C GLN A 362 -9.02 -11.53 -0.56
N VAL A 363 -8.60 -10.38 -0.03
CA VAL A 363 -9.29 -9.66 1.04
C VAL A 363 -9.29 -8.16 0.73
N LEU A 364 -10.47 -7.56 0.78
CA LEU A 364 -10.68 -6.11 0.82
C LEU A 364 -11.30 -5.76 2.17
N GLU A 365 -10.69 -4.85 2.91
CA GLU A 365 -11.24 -4.31 4.15
C GLU A 365 -11.51 -2.81 3.99
N LEU A 366 -12.71 -2.39 4.37
CA LEU A 366 -13.08 -0.98 4.47
C LEU A 366 -13.15 -0.61 5.93
N VAL A 367 -12.35 0.37 6.35
CA VAL A 367 -12.38 0.93 7.70
C VAL A 367 -12.96 2.32 7.59
N LEU A 368 -14.20 2.45 8.05
CA LEU A 368 -15.03 3.63 7.88
C LEU A 368 -15.23 4.27 9.26
N GLU A 369 -14.60 5.41 9.49
CA GLU A 369 -14.71 6.14 10.75
C GLU A 369 -15.54 7.41 10.53
N THR A 370 -16.40 7.75 11.49
CA THR A 370 -17.17 8.99 11.52
C THR A 370 -17.28 9.56 12.93
N PHE A 371 -17.86 10.75 13.04
CA PHE A 371 -18.29 11.31 14.32
C PHE A 371 -19.55 10.59 14.81
N LYS A 372 -19.66 10.35 16.12
CA LYS A 372 -20.81 9.67 16.73
C LYS A 372 -22.15 10.29 16.35
N GLU A 373 -22.21 11.61 16.16
CA GLU A 373 -23.42 12.30 15.71
C GLU A 373 -23.91 11.86 14.31
N LYS A 374 -23.06 11.23 13.49
CA LYS A 374 -23.39 10.70 12.15
C LYS A 374 -23.46 9.16 12.11
N ILE A 375 -23.56 8.46 13.24
CA ILE A 375 -23.57 6.99 13.28
C ILE A 375 -24.69 6.37 12.41
N ASP A 376 -25.92 6.89 12.49
CA ASP A 376 -27.04 6.39 11.67
C ASP A 376 -26.78 6.50 10.16
N GLN A 377 -26.03 7.53 9.75
CA GLN A 377 -25.62 7.72 8.37
C GLN A 377 -24.56 6.68 7.98
N LEU A 378 -23.62 6.37 8.87
CA LEU A 378 -22.61 5.33 8.66
C LEU A 378 -23.24 3.93 8.62
N ASP A 379 -24.20 3.62 9.49
CA ASP A 379 -24.95 2.36 9.48
C ASP A 379 -25.63 2.16 8.13
N THR A 380 -26.24 3.22 7.60
CA THR A 380 -26.84 3.20 6.25
C THR A 380 -25.80 2.85 5.16
N VAL A 381 -24.58 3.40 5.25
CA VAL A 381 -23.49 3.06 4.31
C VAL A 381 -23.07 1.61 4.47
N VAL A 382 -22.94 1.11 5.70
CA VAL A 382 -22.54 -0.27 6.00
C VAL A 382 -23.59 -1.27 5.50
N GLU A 383 -24.88 -1.02 5.73
CA GLU A 383 -25.96 -1.86 5.20
C GLU A 383 -25.91 -1.94 3.66
N CYS A 384 -25.69 -0.80 2.99
CA CYS A 384 -25.49 -0.81 1.54
C CYS A 384 -24.22 -1.58 1.15
N ALA A 385 -23.14 -1.45 1.92
CA ALA A 385 -21.86 -2.10 1.66
C ALA A 385 -21.93 -3.63 1.72
N ARG A 386 -22.80 -4.19 2.57
CA ARG A 386 -23.03 -5.64 2.64
C ARG A 386 -23.52 -6.24 1.32
N THR A 387 -24.11 -5.42 0.44
CA THR A 387 -24.59 -5.86 -0.90
C THR A 387 -23.51 -5.83 -1.97
N TRP A 388 -22.32 -5.30 -1.68
CA TRP A 388 -21.29 -5.12 -2.71
C TRP A 388 -20.58 -6.42 -3.06
N ALA A 389 -20.24 -6.52 -4.34
CA ALA A 389 -19.46 -7.59 -4.90
C ALA A 389 -18.39 -7.00 -5.83
N PHE A 390 -17.19 -7.57 -5.79
CA PHE A 390 -16.07 -7.13 -6.63
C PHE A 390 -15.52 -8.32 -7.42
N ASP A 391 -15.72 -8.31 -8.74
CA ASP A 391 -15.19 -9.35 -9.61
C ASP A 391 -13.69 -9.16 -9.82
N VAL A 392 -12.88 -9.95 -9.11
CA VAL A 392 -11.43 -9.88 -9.12
C VAL A 392 -10.88 -11.10 -9.85
N GLY A 393 -10.54 -10.91 -11.13
CA GLY A 393 -10.02 -11.97 -11.97
C GLY A 393 -11.11 -13.01 -12.29
N LYS A 394 -11.01 -14.21 -11.70
CA LYS A 394 -11.98 -15.31 -11.90
C LYS A 394 -12.90 -15.54 -10.72
N GLU A 395 -12.72 -14.79 -9.65
CA GLU A 395 -13.43 -14.93 -8.38
C GLU A 395 -14.08 -13.61 -8.02
N THR A 396 -15.05 -13.65 -7.13
CA THR A 396 -15.76 -12.46 -6.65
C THR A 396 -15.46 -12.29 -5.16
N LEU A 397 -15.10 -11.07 -4.76
CA LEU A 397 -15.05 -10.70 -3.35
C LEU A 397 -16.47 -10.32 -2.90
N ILE A 398 -16.96 -10.98 -1.86
CA ILE A 398 -18.26 -10.73 -1.24
C ILE A 398 -18.06 -10.47 0.25
N TRP A 399 -19.04 -9.81 0.88
CA TRP A 399 -19.01 -9.57 2.31
C TRP A 399 -18.91 -10.89 3.09
N ASP A 400 -18.05 -10.94 4.11
CA ASP A 400 -17.75 -12.16 4.87
C ASP A 400 -18.79 -12.51 5.95
N GLY A 401 -19.85 -11.70 6.07
CA GLY A 401 -20.93 -11.92 7.04
C GLY A 401 -20.70 -11.24 8.39
N GLU A 402 -19.54 -10.61 8.60
CA GLU A 402 -19.23 -9.91 9.85
C GLU A 402 -18.96 -8.43 9.60
N SER A 403 -19.47 -7.59 10.50
CA SER A 403 -19.05 -6.18 10.61
C SER A 403 -18.51 -5.95 12.01
N VAL A 404 -17.37 -5.30 12.11
CA VAL A 404 -16.75 -4.98 13.40
C VAL A 404 -17.03 -3.53 13.73
N GLU A 405 -17.78 -3.31 14.81
CA GLU A 405 -18.15 -1.99 15.33
C GLU A 405 -17.22 -1.60 16.47
N LYS A 406 -16.72 -0.35 16.48
CA LYS A 406 -15.86 0.18 17.53
C LYS A 406 -16.14 1.64 17.77
N SER A 407 -15.94 2.09 19.01
CA SER A 407 -16.09 3.49 19.42
C SER A 407 -14.89 3.93 20.25
N TYR A 408 -14.51 5.21 20.13
CA TYR A 408 -13.47 5.80 20.95
C TYR A 408 -13.63 7.33 21.10
N THR A 409 -13.16 7.90 22.21
CA THR A 409 -13.35 9.33 22.53
C THR A 409 -12.04 10.11 22.44
N ARG A 410 -11.85 10.96 21.43
CA ARG A 410 -10.66 11.82 21.28
C ARG A 410 -10.47 12.77 22.47
N GLU A 411 -9.29 12.76 23.09
CA GLU A 411 -8.96 13.77 24.10
C GLU A 411 -8.69 15.12 23.42
N MET A 412 -9.36 16.17 23.90
CA MET A 412 -8.99 17.55 23.59
C MET A 412 -8.02 18.04 24.65
N ALA A 413 -6.85 18.53 24.24
CA ALA A 413 -5.76 18.97 25.12
C ALA A 413 -6.11 20.22 25.95
N GLY A 414 -7.09 20.12 26.85
CA GLY A 414 -7.56 21.21 27.72
C GLY A 414 -8.14 22.42 26.99
N LEU A 415 -8.23 22.38 25.65
CA LEU A 415 -8.72 23.50 24.84
C LEU A 415 -10.24 23.63 25.01
N ARG A 416 -10.66 24.72 25.66
CA ARG A 416 -12.05 25.16 25.66
C ARG A 416 -12.34 25.82 24.32
N LEU A 417 -13.05 25.12 23.45
CA LEU A 417 -13.52 25.69 22.20
C LEU A 417 -14.60 26.76 22.47
N PRO A 418 -14.69 27.80 21.62
CA PRO A 418 -15.79 28.75 21.66
C PRO A 418 -17.16 28.06 21.60
N ARG A 419 -18.20 28.64 22.22
CA ARG A 419 -19.57 28.07 22.19
C ARG A 419 -20.12 27.93 20.76
N ASN A 420 -19.70 28.82 19.86
CA ASN A 420 -20.07 28.84 18.45
C ASN A 420 -19.12 28.02 17.56
N ALA A 421 -18.21 27.23 18.13
CA ALA A 421 -17.43 26.29 17.34
C ALA A 421 -18.35 25.33 16.57
N PRO A 422 -18.01 24.97 15.33
CA PRO A 422 -18.72 23.96 14.55
C PRO A 422 -18.93 22.67 15.35
N TRP A 423 -20.02 21.95 15.09
CA TRP A 423 -20.38 20.74 15.84
C TRP A 423 -19.27 19.68 15.78
N HIS A 424 -18.64 19.49 14.62
CA HIS A 424 -17.57 18.51 14.39
C HIS A 424 -16.28 18.84 15.15
N ASP A 425 -16.02 20.11 15.47
CA ASP A 425 -14.88 20.50 16.32
C ASP A 425 -15.16 20.17 17.79
N ARG A 426 -16.44 20.18 18.19
CA ARG A 426 -16.87 19.86 19.56
C ARG A 426 -17.06 18.36 19.78
N SER A 427 -17.30 17.60 18.72
CA SER A 427 -17.44 16.15 18.77
C SER A 427 -16.14 15.50 19.21
N ARG A 428 -16.26 14.61 20.19
CA ARG A 428 -15.12 13.85 20.75
C ARG A 428 -15.25 12.37 20.46
N ASP A 429 -16.47 11.89 20.38
CA ASP A 429 -16.74 10.48 20.18
C ASP A 429 -16.71 10.16 18.69
N LEU A 430 -15.91 9.16 18.34
CA LEU A 430 -15.74 8.64 17.00
C LEU A 430 -16.22 7.20 16.97
N GLU A 431 -16.84 6.85 15.85
CA GLU A 431 -17.40 5.52 15.59
C GLU A 431 -16.71 4.95 14.36
N VAL A 432 -16.34 3.68 14.41
CA VAL A 432 -15.61 2.97 13.36
C VAL A 432 -16.35 1.68 13.03
N MET A 433 -16.66 1.54 11.74
CA MET A 433 -17.21 0.32 11.18
C MET A 433 -16.21 -0.31 10.23
N VAL A 434 -15.95 -1.60 10.40
CA VAL A 434 -15.12 -2.37 9.47
C VAL A 434 -15.96 -3.38 8.73
N VAL A 435 -15.95 -3.26 7.40
CA VAL A 435 -16.63 -4.17 6.48
C VAL A 435 -15.56 -4.92 5.69
N ARG A 436 -15.61 -6.25 5.72
CA ARG A 436 -14.62 -7.11 5.09
C ARG A 436 -15.24 -7.92 3.96
N PHE A 437 -14.54 -7.95 2.84
CA PHE A 437 -14.88 -8.73 1.66
C PHE A 437 -13.80 -9.77 1.41
N VAL A 438 -14.21 -11.02 1.22
CA VAL A 438 -13.34 -12.16 0.98
C VAL A 438 -13.76 -12.88 -0.29
N ARG A 439 -12.84 -13.63 -0.90
CA ARG A 439 -13.16 -14.47 -2.06
C ARG A 439 -14.26 -15.48 -1.71
N ASP A 440 -15.29 -15.49 -2.55
CA ASP A 440 -16.34 -16.49 -2.50
C ASP A 440 -15.73 -17.88 -2.75
N ARG A 441 -15.78 -18.75 -1.73
CA ARG A 441 -15.30 -20.13 -1.81
C ARG A 441 -16.45 -20.99 -2.33
N LYS A 442 -16.78 -20.87 -3.61
CA LYS A 442 -17.73 -21.78 -4.27
C LYS A 442 -17.16 -23.18 -4.44
#